data_AF-A0A212QDW2-F1
#
_entry.id   AF-A0A212QDW2-F1
#
_cell.length_a   1.000
_cell.length_b   1.000
_cell.length_c   1.000
_cell.angle_alpha   90.00
_cell.angle_beta   90.00
_cell.angle_gamma   90.00
#
_symmetry.space_group_name_H-M   'P 1'
#
loop_
_entity.id
_entity.type
_entity.pdbx_description
1 polymer ?
#
loop_
_entity_poly.entity_id
_entity_poly.type
_entity_poly.pdbx_seq_one_letter_code
_entity_poly.pdbx_strand_id
1 'polypeptide(L)'
;MRLVRIASLALACGAAAYSLPPAQAAWGQDDPKAHHDGFCSDEKFGEKFAEIQKTRADRLAQRLKLTDAQKAALKDAQDVRAKAMLDGRTAMCAAKPGEMTFDKRLEFRQSRLQARLDAMKAETPKLLAFYNSLDERQKGQYDEMTRHEGFRHHGGFMGHHGWGEDGPRDRHDD
;
A
#
# COMPACT_ATOMS: atom_id res chain seq x y z
N MET A 1 32.84 -79.06 5.77
CA MET A 1 31.51 -79.57 5.36
C MET A 1 30.49 -78.45 5.46
N ARG A 2 29.66 -78.30 4.40
CA ARG A 2 28.45 -77.47 4.23
C ARG A 2 28.62 -75.95 4.01
N LEU A 3 28.41 -75.57 2.74
CA LEU A 3 27.95 -74.27 2.24
C LEU A 3 26.51 -73.98 2.69
N VAL A 4 26.13 -72.71 2.91
CA VAL A 4 25.00 -71.98 2.28
C VAL A 4 25.10 -70.48 2.63
N ARG A 5 24.90 -69.63 1.60
CA ARG A 5 24.79 -68.15 1.61
C ARG A 5 23.46 -67.70 2.24
N ILE A 6 23.38 -66.51 2.86
CA ILE A 6 22.25 -65.56 2.70
C ILE A 6 22.73 -64.16 3.15
N ALA A 7 22.58 -63.21 2.23
CA ALA A 7 22.75 -61.79 2.43
C ALA A 7 21.53 -61.19 3.15
N SER A 8 21.71 -60.13 3.93
CA SER A 8 20.70 -59.06 4.06
C SER A 8 21.36 -57.81 4.66
N LEU A 9 21.49 -56.78 3.81
CA LEU A 9 21.60 -55.39 4.22
C LEU A 9 20.41 -55.04 5.11
N ALA A 10 20.66 -54.40 6.23
CA ALA A 10 19.71 -53.48 6.83
C ALA A 10 20.44 -52.17 7.13
N LEU A 11 20.12 -51.20 6.28
CA LEU A 11 20.49 -49.80 6.33
C LEU A 11 20.12 -49.24 7.71
N ALA A 12 21.11 -48.88 8.53
CA ALA A 12 20.87 -48.15 9.75
C ALA A 12 20.42 -46.71 9.41
N CYS A 13 19.11 -46.49 9.28
CA CYS A 13 18.50 -45.17 9.40
C CYS A 13 18.63 -44.71 10.86
N GLY A 14 19.83 -44.24 11.23
CA GLY A 14 20.08 -43.54 12.48
C GLY A 14 19.43 -42.17 12.45
N ALA A 15 18.51 -41.95 13.37
CA ALA A 15 17.73 -40.74 13.52
C ALA A 15 18.61 -39.51 13.81
N ALA A 16 18.56 -38.54 12.89
CA ALA A 16 18.78 -37.13 13.19
C ALA A 16 17.79 -36.35 12.34
N ALA A 17 16.51 -36.42 12.72
CA ALA A 17 15.50 -35.53 12.17
C ALA A 17 15.90 -34.11 12.58
N TYR A 18 16.39 -33.37 11.58
CA TYR A 18 16.55 -31.93 11.59
C TYR A 18 15.35 -31.27 12.28
N SER A 19 15.52 -30.81 13.52
CA SER A 19 14.68 -29.76 14.08
C SER A 19 15.21 -28.41 13.60
N LEU A 20 15.21 -28.20 12.28
CA LEU A 20 15.17 -26.84 11.77
C LEU A 20 13.71 -26.41 11.86
N PRO A 21 13.36 -25.34 12.61
CA PRO A 21 12.05 -24.75 12.46
C PRO A 21 11.85 -24.47 10.97
N PRO A 22 10.67 -24.73 10.39
CA PRO A 22 10.43 -24.36 9.00
C PRO A 22 10.79 -22.88 8.90
N ALA A 23 11.69 -22.56 7.97
CA ALA A 23 11.96 -21.19 7.57
C ALA A 23 10.64 -20.64 7.03
N GLN A 24 9.81 -20.15 7.95
CA GLN A 24 8.75 -19.21 7.66
C GLN A 24 9.50 -17.99 7.18
N ALA A 25 9.75 -17.97 5.87
CA ALA A 25 10.13 -16.78 5.16
C ALA A 25 9.24 -15.66 5.70
N ALA A 26 9.85 -14.68 6.35
CA ALA A 26 9.21 -13.50 6.87
C ALA A 26 8.77 -12.62 5.69
N TRP A 27 7.86 -13.13 4.87
CA TRP A 27 6.84 -12.29 4.27
C TRP A 27 6.07 -11.75 5.48
N GLY A 28 6.13 -10.43 5.69
CA GLY A 28 5.71 -9.77 6.92
C GLY A 28 4.45 -10.37 7.56
N GLN A 29 4.47 -10.48 8.88
CA GLN A 29 3.34 -10.89 9.73
C GLN A 29 2.22 -9.83 9.70
N ASP A 30 1.87 -9.31 8.53
CA ASP A 30 0.74 -8.42 8.35
C ASP A 30 -0.51 -9.29 8.23
N ASP A 31 -1.23 -9.50 9.34
CA ASP A 31 -2.55 -10.12 9.30
C ASP A 31 -3.50 -9.20 8.50
N PRO A 32 -3.90 -9.58 7.26
CA PRO A 32 -4.73 -8.72 6.42
C PRO A 32 -6.11 -8.48 7.03
N LYS A 33 -6.57 -9.41 7.89
CA LYS A 33 -7.84 -9.29 8.61
C LYS A 33 -7.74 -8.21 9.68
N ALA A 34 -6.67 -8.20 10.48
CA ALA A 34 -6.43 -7.15 11.47
C ALA A 34 -6.37 -5.75 10.86
N HIS A 35 -5.78 -5.61 9.66
CA HIS A 35 -5.75 -4.32 8.95
C HIS A 35 -7.14 -3.90 8.42
N HIS A 36 -7.92 -4.82 7.84
CA HIS A 36 -9.30 -4.51 7.39
C HIS A 36 -10.20 -4.14 8.57
N ASP A 37 -10.18 -4.94 9.64
CA ASP A 37 -10.96 -4.72 10.85
C ASP A 37 -10.62 -3.34 11.44
N GLY A 38 -9.33 -3.03 11.63
CA GLY A 38 -8.88 -1.73 12.15
C GLY A 38 -9.30 -0.54 11.28
N PHE A 39 -9.24 -0.68 9.95
CA PHE A 39 -9.71 0.37 9.03
C PHE A 39 -11.23 0.59 9.11
N CYS A 40 -11.99 -0.50 9.25
CA CYS A 40 -13.45 -0.48 9.27
C CYS A 40 -14.03 -0.10 10.63
N SER A 41 -13.33 -0.36 11.72
CA SER A 41 -13.73 0.04 13.07
C SER A 41 -13.27 1.44 13.47
N ASP A 42 -12.44 2.14 12.69
CA ASP A 42 -12.02 3.51 13.02
C ASP A 42 -13.16 4.52 12.82
N GLU A 43 -13.91 4.79 13.89
CA GLU A 43 -15.03 5.75 13.91
C GLU A 43 -14.58 7.17 13.55
N LYS A 44 -13.32 7.52 13.82
CA LYS A 44 -12.75 8.84 13.55
C LYS A 44 -12.09 8.94 12.18
N PHE A 45 -12.21 7.91 11.32
CA PHE A 45 -11.58 7.92 10.01
C PHE A 45 -11.97 9.16 9.18
N GLY A 46 -13.26 9.50 9.14
CA GLY A 46 -13.75 10.64 8.35
C GLY A 46 -13.17 11.98 8.83
N GLU A 47 -13.13 12.19 10.14
CA GLU A 47 -12.56 13.40 10.75
C GLU A 47 -11.06 13.51 10.49
N LYS A 48 -10.31 12.43 10.75
CA LYS A 48 -8.87 12.38 10.48
C LYS A 48 -8.57 12.63 9.01
N PHE A 49 -9.33 12.01 8.11
CA PHE A 49 -9.18 12.20 6.68
C PHE A 49 -9.44 13.66 6.27
N ALA A 50 -10.51 14.27 6.77
CA ALA A 50 -10.82 15.67 6.51
C ALA A 50 -9.72 16.60 7.00
N GLU A 51 -9.18 16.37 8.20
CA GLU A 51 -8.10 17.19 8.76
C GLU A 51 -6.80 17.07 7.96
N ILE A 52 -6.45 15.87 7.48
CA ILE A 52 -5.31 15.66 6.59
C ILE A 52 -5.50 16.42 5.28
N GLN A 53 -6.69 16.36 4.68
CA GLN A 53 -6.99 17.09 3.44
C GLN A 53 -6.91 18.59 3.65
N LYS A 54 -7.49 19.10 4.72
CA LYS A 54 -7.44 20.52 5.10
C LYS A 54 -6.00 20.99 5.28
N THR A 55 -5.19 20.27 6.06
CA THR A 55 -3.78 20.60 6.27
C THR A 55 -2.99 20.65 4.95
N ARG A 56 -3.25 19.72 4.02
CA ARG A 56 -2.63 19.73 2.70
C ARG A 56 -3.10 20.90 1.85
N ALA A 57 -4.39 21.23 1.90
CA ALA A 57 -4.97 22.38 1.22
C ALA A 57 -4.33 23.68 1.71
N ASP A 58 -4.24 23.86 3.02
CA ASP A 58 -3.71 25.07 3.65
C ASP A 58 -2.22 25.26 3.30
N ARG A 59 -1.42 24.19 3.34
CA ARG A 59 -0.01 24.24 2.92
C ARG A 59 0.15 24.62 1.45
N LEU A 60 -0.66 24.03 0.58
CA LEU A 60 -0.65 24.35 -0.85
C LEU A 60 -1.09 25.81 -1.08
N ALA A 61 -2.14 26.25 -0.40
CA ALA A 61 -2.68 27.59 -0.48
C ALA A 61 -1.67 28.66 -0.04
N GLN A 62 -0.96 28.41 1.06
CA GLN A 62 0.11 29.27 1.54
C GLN A 62 1.28 29.32 0.56
N ARG A 63 1.73 28.17 0.06
CA ARG A 63 2.90 28.10 -0.84
C ARG A 63 2.67 28.78 -2.18
N LEU A 64 1.49 28.60 -2.77
CA LEU A 64 1.12 29.23 -4.04
C LEU A 64 0.57 30.66 -3.88
N LYS A 65 0.29 31.09 -2.65
CA LYS A 65 -0.43 32.34 -2.33
C LYS A 65 -1.76 32.40 -3.08
N LEU A 66 -2.58 31.36 -2.91
CA LEU A 66 -3.84 31.24 -3.63
C LEU A 66 -4.82 32.36 -3.29
N THR A 67 -5.54 32.83 -4.31
CA THR A 67 -6.71 33.72 -4.13
C THR A 67 -7.89 32.94 -3.55
N ASP A 68 -8.91 33.62 -3.05
CA ASP A 68 -10.09 32.94 -2.49
C ASP A 68 -10.85 32.13 -3.54
N ALA A 69 -10.88 32.60 -4.79
CA ALA A 69 -11.45 31.84 -5.91
C ALA A 69 -10.66 30.54 -6.18
N GLN A 70 -9.32 30.59 -6.13
CA GLN A 70 -8.47 29.41 -6.31
C GLN A 70 -8.59 28.44 -5.13
N LYS A 71 -8.73 28.93 -3.89
CA LYS A 71 -9.02 28.09 -2.72
C LYS A 71 -10.36 27.38 -2.86
N ALA A 72 -11.39 28.07 -3.36
CA ALA A 72 -12.68 27.45 -3.62
C ALA A 72 -12.57 26.34 -4.70
N ALA A 73 -11.85 26.59 -5.79
CA ALA A 73 -11.62 25.58 -6.82
C ALA A 73 -10.83 24.36 -6.31
N LEU A 74 -9.84 24.57 -5.42
CA LEU A 74 -9.13 23.49 -4.74
C LEU A 74 -10.07 22.68 -3.83
N LYS A 75 -10.91 23.37 -3.05
CA LYS A 75 -11.88 22.73 -2.15
C LYS A 75 -12.86 21.84 -2.91
N ASP A 76 -13.33 22.27 -4.07
CA ASP A 76 -14.20 21.48 -4.94
C ASP A 76 -13.59 20.12 -5.31
N ALA A 77 -12.29 20.08 -5.64
CA ALA A 77 -11.59 18.84 -5.93
C ALA A 77 -11.45 17.95 -4.67
N GLN A 78 -11.17 18.56 -3.52
CA GLN A 78 -11.04 17.86 -2.24
C GLN A 78 -12.35 17.26 -1.75
N ASP A 79 -13.47 17.95 -1.95
CA ASP A 79 -14.80 17.46 -1.56
C ASP A 79 -15.17 16.20 -2.36
N VAL A 80 -14.88 16.18 -3.67
CA VAL A 80 -15.07 15.00 -4.52
C VAL A 80 -14.18 13.85 -4.06
N ARG A 81 -12.91 14.14 -3.75
CA ARG A 81 -11.95 13.16 -3.23
C ARG A 81 -12.40 12.58 -1.88
N ALA A 82 -12.90 13.42 -0.98
CA ALA A 82 -13.39 13.01 0.33
C ALA A 82 -14.62 12.13 0.22
N LYS A 83 -15.60 12.53 -0.60
CA LYS A 83 -16.78 11.72 -0.88
C LYS A 83 -16.39 10.34 -1.41
N ALA A 84 -15.52 10.28 -2.43
CA ALA A 84 -15.09 9.01 -3.01
C ALA A 84 -14.37 8.09 -2.00
N MET A 85 -13.56 8.66 -1.09
CA MET A 85 -12.89 7.89 -0.05
C MET A 85 -13.86 7.34 1.00
N LEU A 86 -14.85 8.13 1.41
CA LEU A 86 -15.87 7.71 2.37
C LEU A 86 -16.81 6.66 1.77
N ASP A 87 -17.30 6.88 0.55
CA ASP A 87 -18.14 5.93 -0.17
C ASP A 87 -17.39 4.61 -0.42
N GLY A 88 -16.13 4.69 -0.84
CA GLY A 88 -15.25 3.53 -1.03
C GLY A 88 -15.00 2.78 0.28
N ARG A 89 -14.77 3.49 1.39
CA ARG A 89 -14.65 2.87 2.72
C ARG A 89 -15.92 2.11 3.09
N THR A 90 -17.08 2.74 2.95
CA THR A 90 -18.38 2.11 3.24
C THR A 90 -18.55 0.81 2.45
N ALA A 91 -18.29 0.84 1.14
CA ALA A 91 -18.40 -0.35 0.30
C ALA A 91 -17.41 -1.46 0.70
N MET A 92 -16.16 -1.10 1.03
CA MET A 92 -15.14 -2.08 1.45
C MET A 92 -15.41 -2.69 2.82
N CYS A 93 -16.00 -1.92 3.74
CA CYS A 93 -16.29 -2.36 5.10
C CYS A 93 -17.61 -3.13 5.22
N ALA A 94 -18.54 -2.90 4.30
CA ALA A 94 -19.74 -3.74 4.16
C ALA A 94 -19.41 -5.12 3.60
N ALA A 95 -18.34 -5.24 2.80
CA ALA A 95 -17.90 -6.51 2.26
C ALA A 95 -17.17 -7.35 3.33
N LYS A 96 -17.38 -8.67 3.26
CA LYS A 96 -16.65 -9.67 4.06
C LYS A 96 -15.85 -10.60 3.15
N PRO A 97 -14.70 -10.16 2.59
CA PRO A 97 -14.00 -10.92 1.56
C PRO A 97 -13.52 -12.31 2.02
N GLY A 98 -13.25 -12.48 3.31
CA GLY A 98 -12.85 -13.76 3.90
C GLY A 98 -13.96 -14.82 3.89
N GLU A 99 -15.22 -14.41 3.80
CA GLU A 99 -16.39 -15.29 3.76
C GLU A 99 -16.90 -15.53 2.32
N MET A 100 -16.34 -14.83 1.33
CA MET A 100 -16.74 -14.95 -0.08
C MET A 100 -16.09 -16.17 -0.75
N THR A 101 -16.80 -16.79 -1.70
CA THR A 101 -16.20 -17.75 -2.66
C THR A 101 -15.17 -17.06 -3.58
N PHE A 102 -14.35 -17.84 -4.28
CA PHE A 102 -13.27 -17.28 -5.11
C PHE A 102 -13.76 -16.32 -6.21
N ASP A 103 -14.80 -16.72 -6.94
CA ASP A 103 -15.46 -15.91 -7.96
C ASP A 103 -16.01 -14.60 -7.38
N LYS A 104 -16.68 -14.67 -6.22
CA LYS A 104 -17.20 -13.48 -5.53
C LYS A 104 -16.12 -12.54 -5.03
N ARG A 105 -14.97 -13.06 -4.60
CA ARG A 105 -13.80 -12.22 -4.29
C ARG A 105 -13.25 -11.50 -5.52
N LEU A 106 -13.26 -12.12 -6.70
CA LEU A 106 -12.84 -11.47 -7.94
C LEU A 106 -13.81 -10.36 -8.34
N GLU A 107 -15.11 -10.62 -8.30
CA GLU A 107 -16.15 -9.60 -8.56
C GLU A 107 -15.99 -8.38 -7.63
N PHE A 108 -15.76 -8.61 -6.32
CA PHE A 108 -15.50 -7.55 -5.36
C PHE A 108 -14.23 -6.74 -5.67
N ARG A 109 -13.15 -7.41 -6.10
CA ARG A 109 -11.92 -6.70 -6.50
C ARG A 109 -12.16 -5.84 -7.74
N GLN A 110 -12.92 -6.35 -8.71
CA GLN A 110 -13.25 -5.61 -9.92
C GLN A 110 -14.12 -4.38 -9.61
N SER A 111 -15.13 -4.52 -8.74
CA SER A 111 -15.97 -3.39 -8.33
C SER A 111 -15.18 -2.31 -7.57
N ARG A 112 -14.24 -2.70 -6.70
CA ARG A 112 -13.34 -1.76 -6.03
C ARG A 112 -12.49 -0.96 -7.02
N LEU A 113 -11.95 -1.61 -8.05
CA LEU A 113 -11.18 -0.94 -9.09
C LEU A 113 -12.04 0.00 -9.91
N GLN A 114 -13.27 -0.42 -10.26
CA GLN A 114 -14.24 0.43 -10.96
C GLN A 114 -14.58 1.69 -10.14
N ALA A 115 -14.87 1.54 -8.85
CA ALA A 115 -15.17 2.67 -7.96
C ALA A 115 -13.99 3.66 -7.87
N ARG A 116 -12.75 3.17 -7.87
CA ARG A 116 -11.56 4.03 -7.91
C ARG A 116 -11.41 4.76 -9.25
N LEU A 117 -11.71 4.10 -10.36
CA LEU A 117 -11.73 4.74 -11.68
C LEU A 117 -12.80 5.83 -11.74
N ASP A 118 -13.98 5.58 -11.21
CA ASP A 118 -15.07 6.55 -11.20
C ASP A 118 -14.74 7.76 -10.31
N ALA A 119 -14.08 7.52 -9.17
CA ALA A 119 -13.53 8.58 -8.34
C ALA A 119 -12.53 9.46 -9.11
N MET A 120 -11.60 8.86 -9.85
CA MET A 120 -10.63 9.60 -10.67
C MET A 120 -11.32 10.41 -11.78
N LYS A 121 -12.33 9.83 -12.44
CA LYS A 121 -13.13 10.52 -13.47
C LYS A 121 -13.87 11.73 -12.89
N ALA A 122 -14.37 11.64 -11.67
CA ALA A 122 -15.05 12.75 -11.00
C ALA A 122 -14.06 13.83 -10.53
N GLU A 123 -12.89 13.44 -10.02
CA GLU A 123 -11.88 14.35 -9.47
C GLU A 123 -11.12 15.12 -10.55
N THR A 124 -10.82 14.47 -11.68
CA THR A 124 -10.03 15.04 -12.80
C THR A 124 -10.53 16.40 -13.28
N PRO A 125 -11.82 16.60 -13.64
CA PRO A 125 -12.28 17.90 -14.12
C PRO A 125 -12.17 19.00 -13.04
N LYS A 126 -12.31 18.67 -11.76
CA LYS A 126 -12.16 19.64 -10.66
C LYS A 126 -10.71 20.04 -10.45
N LEU A 127 -9.78 19.07 -10.52
CA LEU A 127 -8.34 19.35 -10.49
C LEU A 127 -7.89 20.20 -11.68
N LEU A 128 -8.40 19.92 -12.88
CA LEU A 128 -8.12 20.74 -14.06
C LEU A 128 -8.68 22.15 -13.91
N ALA A 129 -9.89 22.32 -13.37
CA ALA A 129 -10.45 23.63 -13.10
C ALA A 129 -9.59 24.42 -12.09
N PHE A 130 -9.12 23.78 -11.02
CA PHE A 130 -8.17 24.37 -10.08
C PHE A 130 -6.87 24.79 -10.79
N TYR A 131 -6.23 23.89 -11.54
CA TYR A 131 -4.97 24.18 -12.23
C TYR A 131 -5.12 25.31 -13.26
N ASN A 132 -6.22 25.33 -14.01
CA ASN A 132 -6.50 26.38 -14.99
C ASN A 132 -6.83 27.74 -14.34
N SER A 133 -7.24 27.75 -13.07
CA SER A 133 -7.44 28.98 -12.31
C SER A 133 -6.13 29.62 -11.82
N LEU A 134 -5.01 28.89 -11.89
CA LEU A 134 -3.69 29.38 -11.46
C LEU A 134 -3.07 30.32 -12.50
N ASP A 135 -2.31 31.31 -12.03
CA ASP A 135 -1.44 32.10 -12.89
C ASP A 135 -0.17 31.31 -13.28
N GLU A 136 0.59 31.81 -14.26
CA GLU A 136 1.78 31.11 -14.78
C GLU A 136 2.86 30.87 -13.72
N ARG A 137 3.02 31.79 -12.76
CA ARG A 137 3.97 31.63 -11.65
C ARG A 137 3.52 30.52 -10.71
N GLN A 138 2.22 30.47 -10.38
CA GLN A 138 1.62 29.45 -9.54
C GLN A 138 1.67 28.07 -10.20
N LYS A 139 1.39 27.98 -11.51
CA LYS A 139 1.53 26.74 -12.28
C LYS A 139 2.96 26.23 -12.26
N GLY A 140 3.94 27.09 -12.52
CA GLY A 140 5.36 26.72 -12.45
C GLY A 140 5.76 26.14 -11.10
N GLN A 141 5.31 26.76 -10.00
CA GLN A 141 5.53 26.25 -8.64
C GLN A 141 4.79 24.93 -8.38
N TYR A 142 3.55 24.79 -8.86
CA TYR A 142 2.76 23.56 -8.74
C TYR A 142 3.42 22.37 -9.47
N ASP A 143 3.90 22.60 -10.69
CA ASP A 143 4.57 21.58 -11.50
C ASP A 143 5.93 21.17 -10.90
N GLU A 144 6.66 22.12 -10.30
CA GLU A 144 7.88 21.82 -9.56
C GLU A 144 7.59 20.95 -8.31
N MET A 145 6.58 21.32 -7.51
CA MET A 145 6.17 20.54 -6.34
C MET A 145 5.84 19.09 -6.70
N THR A 146 5.00 18.90 -7.72
CA THR A 146 4.54 17.57 -8.13
C THR A 146 5.67 16.70 -8.69
N ARG A 147 6.64 17.30 -9.40
CA ARG A 147 7.88 16.59 -9.82
C ARG A 147 8.74 16.16 -8.64
N HIS A 148 8.86 16.98 -7.59
CA HIS A 148 9.70 16.65 -6.44
C HIS A 148 9.02 15.71 -5.42
N GLU A 149 7.70 15.79 -5.27
CA GLU A 149 6.94 14.91 -4.38
C GLU A 149 6.78 13.49 -4.95
N GLY A 150 6.78 13.32 -6.27
CA GLY A 150 6.69 12.01 -6.92
C GLY A 150 7.89 11.07 -6.68
N PHE A 151 9.06 11.59 -6.28
CA PHE A 151 10.31 10.82 -6.18
C PHE A 151 10.98 10.80 -4.80
N ARG A 152 10.48 11.55 -3.79
CA ARG A 152 11.16 11.64 -2.48
C ARG A 152 10.47 10.93 -1.31
N HIS A 153 9.30 10.30 -1.49
CA HIS A 153 8.58 9.65 -0.38
C HIS A 153 8.13 8.19 -0.59
N HIS A 154 8.61 7.52 -1.64
CA HIS A 154 8.61 6.06 -1.70
C HIS A 154 10.04 5.55 -1.77
N GLY A 155 10.63 5.28 -0.60
CA GLY A 155 11.58 4.17 -0.50
C GLY A 155 10.94 2.96 -1.19
N GLY A 156 11.62 2.48 -2.23
CA GLY A 156 11.04 1.62 -3.23
C GLY A 156 10.42 0.35 -2.67
N PHE A 157 9.33 -0.06 -3.31
CA PHE A 157 8.86 -1.44 -3.33
C PHE A 157 9.81 -2.30 -4.21
N MET A 158 11.13 -2.21 -3.98
CA MET A 158 12.16 -2.97 -4.68
C MET A 158 13.32 -3.35 -3.74
N GLY A 159 13.31 -4.62 -3.32
CA GLY A 159 14.45 -5.52 -3.23
C GLY A 159 15.69 -5.10 -2.43
N HIS A 160 15.76 -5.49 -1.16
CA HIS A 160 17.02 -5.67 -0.43
C HIS A 160 17.50 -7.14 -0.46
N HIS A 161 17.41 -7.79 -1.62
CA HIS A 161 18.10 -9.07 -1.85
C HIS A 161 19.06 -8.91 -3.02
N GLY A 162 20.24 -8.38 -2.72
CA GLY A 162 21.42 -8.66 -3.52
C GLY A 162 21.73 -10.15 -3.39
N TRP A 163 21.52 -10.89 -4.47
CA TRP A 163 22.16 -12.18 -4.66
C TRP A 163 23.61 -11.90 -5.08
N GLY A 164 24.55 -12.27 -4.23
CA GLY A 164 25.97 -12.11 -4.46
C GLY A 164 26.73 -12.51 -3.21
N GLU A 165 27.34 -13.69 -3.27
CA GLU A 165 28.30 -14.21 -2.30
C GLU A 165 29.37 -13.17 -1.94
N ASP A 166 29.77 -13.15 -0.66
CA ASP A 166 31.19 -13.13 -0.23
C ASP A 166 31.29 -12.94 1.30
N GLY A 167 31.45 -14.06 2.01
CA GLY A 167 32.37 -14.28 3.15
C GLY A 167 32.21 -13.48 4.46
N PRO A 168 32.33 -14.14 5.64
CA PRO A 168 32.47 -13.42 6.91
C PRO A 168 33.81 -12.68 6.93
N ARG A 169 33.77 -11.36 7.16
CA ARG A 169 34.96 -10.63 7.63
C ARG A 169 34.96 -10.69 9.15
N ASP A 170 35.75 -11.62 9.68
CA ASP A 170 36.23 -11.56 11.05
C ASP A 170 36.79 -10.16 11.32
N ARG A 171 36.25 -9.52 12.36
CA ARG A 171 36.88 -8.38 13.02
C ARG A 171 36.48 -8.38 14.49
N HIS A 172 37.28 -9.09 15.28
CA HIS A 172 37.53 -8.71 16.66
C HIS A 172 39.00 -8.32 16.72
N ASP A 173 39.24 -7.01 16.69
CA ASP A 173 40.43 -6.41 17.28
C ASP A 173 40.09 -6.06 18.74
N ASP A 174 41.12 -6.19 19.59
CA ASP A 174 41.25 -5.99 21.03
C ASP A 174 40.81 -7.12 21.99
#